data_AF-A0A353M298-F1
#
_entry.id   AF-A0A353M298-F1
#
_cell.length_a   1.000
_cell.length_b   1.000
_cell.length_c   1.000
_cell.angle_alpha   90.00
_cell.angle_beta   90.00
_cell.angle_gamma   90.00
#
_symmetry.space_group_name_H-M   'P 1'
#
loop_
_entity.id
_entity.type
_entity.pdbx_description
1 polymer ?
#
loop_
_entity_poly.entity_id
_entity_poly.type
_entity_poly.pdbx_seq_one_letter_code
_entity_poly.pdbx_strand_id
1 'polypeptide(L)'
;GRQVVSAPLTAASTETLAIIAYQEPVTRAEIEQIRGVRSDSAINSLLDRELICEVGRKAGPGRPILYGVTEKFYTHFGLTSANELPLAGISEWK
;
A
#
# COMPACT_ATOMS: atom_id res chain seq x y z
N GLY A 1 26.62 -11.20 -10.48
CA GLY A 1 25.73 -10.10 -10.05
C GLY A 1 24.81 -10.65 -9.00
N ARG A 2 24.83 -10.08 -7.80
CA ARG A 2 24.07 -10.58 -6.65
C ARG A 2 22.58 -10.59 -7.00
N GLN A 3 21.95 -11.77 -6.98
CA GLN A 3 20.50 -11.86 -7.06
C GLN A 3 19.94 -11.00 -5.92
N VAL A 4 19.26 -9.92 -6.28
CA VAL A 4 18.44 -9.17 -5.34
C VAL A 4 17.27 -10.09 -5.08
N VAL A 5 17.42 -10.98 -4.09
CA VAL A 5 16.32 -11.76 -3.57
C VAL A 5 15.36 -10.76 -2.95
N SER A 6 14.43 -10.26 -3.77
CA SER A 6 13.27 -9.50 -3.32
C SER A 6 12.46 -10.46 -2.46
N ALA A 7 12.78 -10.51 -1.16
CA ALA A 7 12.11 -11.39 -0.21
C ALA A 7 10.59 -11.21 -0.36
N PRO A 8 9.80 -12.29 -0.41
CA PRO A 8 8.37 -12.18 -0.60
C PRO A 8 7.75 -11.26 0.45
N LEU A 9 6.75 -10.47 0.06
CA LEU A 9 6.00 -9.67 1.02
C LEU A 9 5.31 -10.62 2.01
N THR A 10 5.38 -10.29 3.29
CA THR A 10 4.61 -11.02 4.31
C THR A 10 3.11 -10.78 4.09
N ALA A 11 2.25 -11.68 4.56
CA ALA A 11 0.80 -11.51 4.46
C ALA A 11 0.34 -10.13 4.97
N ALA A 12 0.85 -9.71 6.14
CA ALA A 12 0.56 -8.40 6.71
C ALA A 12 1.00 -7.23 5.81
N SER A 13 2.14 -7.35 5.13
CA SER A 13 2.62 -6.32 4.20
C SER A 13 1.77 -6.29 2.93
N THR A 14 1.39 -7.45 2.41
CA THR A 14 0.52 -7.55 1.22
C THR A 14 -0.87 -6.99 1.49
N GLU A 15 -1.48 -7.30 2.64
CA GLU A 15 -2.78 -6.73 3.04
C GLU A 15 -2.69 -5.21 3.20
N THR A 16 -1.63 -4.73 3.86
CA THR A 16 -1.41 -3.29 4.04
C THR A 16 -1.22 -2.58 2.70
N LEU A 17 -0.45 -3.17 1.79
CA LEU A 17 -0.20 -2.63 0.45
C LEU A 17 -1.50 -2.57 -0.36
N ALA A 18 -2.32 -3.61 -0.30
CA ALA A 18 -3.62 -3.64 -0.98
C ALA A 18 -4.53 -2.50 -0.49
N ILE A 19 -4.62 -2.30 0.83
CA ILE A 19 -5.42 -1.19 1.39
C ILE A 19 -4.93 0.16 0.87
N ILE A 20 -3.61 0.39 0.85
CA ILE A 20 -3.05 1.64 0.34
C ILE A 20 -3.38 1.82 -1.14
N ALA A 21 -3.15 0.80 -1.98
CA ALA A 21 -3.43 0.86 -3.42
C ALA A 21 -4.89 1.19 -3.75
N TYR A 22 -5.85 0.70 -2.94
CA TYR A 22 -7.28 0.91 -3.19
C TYR A 22 -7.87 2.12 -2.48
N GLN A 23 -7.22 2.66 -1.45
CA GLN A 23 -7.77 3.73 -0.60
C GLN A 23 -6.90 4.98 -0.57
N GLU A 24 -5.80 5.03 -1.34
CA GLU A 24 -4.98 6.23 -1.42
C GLU A 24 -5.78 7.46 -1.86
N PRO A 25 -5.52 8.63 -1.26
CA PRO A 25 -4.58 8.88 -0.15
C PRO A 25 -5.15 8.43 1.21
N VAL A 26 -4.41 7.59 1.96
CA VAL A 26 -4.88 6.99 3.23
C VAL A 26 -3.91 7.21 4.39
N THR A 27 -4.42 7.41 5.62
CA THR A 27 -3.56 7.53 6.82
C THR A 27 -3.26 6.18 7.47
N ARG A 28 -2.17 6.12 8.27
CA ARG A 28 -1.86 4.94 9.11
C ARG A 28 -3.06 4.50 9.95
N ALA A 29 -3.73 5.45 10.58
CA ALA A 29 -4.86 5.16 11.45
C ALA A 29 -6.00 4.49 10.67
N GLU A 30 -6.32 4.98 9.47
CA GLU A 30 -7.35 4.39 8.59
C GLU A 30 -6.98 2.96 8.18
N ILE A 31 -5.71 2.72 7.83
CA ILE A 31 -5.20 1.37 7.53
C ILE A 31 -5.41 0.44 8.75
N GLU A 32 -5.02 0.90 9.94
CA GLU A 32 -5.16 0.12 11.18
C GLU A 32 -6.62 -0.15 11.53
N GLN A 33 -7.54 0.79 11.24
CA GLN A 33 -8.98 0.58 11.41
C GLN A 33 -9.51 -0.51 10.46
N ILE A 34 -9.07 -0.53 9.20
CA ILE A 34 -9.50 -1.55 8.23
C ILE A 34 -8.92 -2.93 8.58
N ARG A 35 -7.63 -3.00 8.95
CA ARG A 35 -6.96 -4.26 9.29
C ARG A 35 -7.33 -4.80 10.69
N GLY A 36 -7.84 -3.94 11.57
CA GLY A 36 -8.09 -4.27 12.97
C GLY A 36 -6.82 -4.52 13.81
N VAL A 37 -5.62 -4.29 13.26
CA VAL A 37 -4.33 -4.51 13.93
C VAL A 37 -3.32 -3.44 13.57
N ARG A 38 -2.27 -3.30 14.40
CA ARG A 38 -1.18 -2.35 14.15
C ARG A 38 -0.45 -2.68 12.85
N SER A 39 -0.12 -1.64 12.09
CA SER A 39 0.43 -1.77 10.73
C SER A 39 1.80 -1.10 10.55
N ASP A 40 2.45 -0.69 11.64
CA ASP A 40 3.70 0.09 11.62
C ASP A 40 4.85 -0.63 10.90
N SER A 41 5.14 -1.88 11.28
CA SER A 41 6.20 -2.68 10.64
C SER A 41 5.93 -2.95 9.16
N ALA A 42 4.66 -3.14 8.78
CA ALA A 42 4.26 -3.37 7.40
C ALA A 42 4.47 -2.10 6.56
N ILE A 43 4.01 -0.96 7.05
CA ILE A 43 4.19 0.35 6.39
C ILE A 43 5.68 0.67 6.23
N ASN A 44 6.48 0.51 7.29
CA ASN A 44 7.93 0.75 7.22
C ASN A 44 8.61 -0.18 6.20
N SER A 45 8.22 -1.45 6.15
CA SER A 45 8.75 -2.41 5.16
C SER A 45 8.38 -2.05 3.73
N LEU A 46 7.17 -1.51 3.51
CA LEU A 46 6.73 -1.09 2.18
C LEU A 46 7.39 0.22 1.73
N LEU A 47 7.65 1.15 2.67
CA LEU A 47 8.41 2.38 2.44
C LEU A 47 9.86 2.07 2.08
N ASP A 48 10.53 1.20 2.83
CA ASP A 48 11.92 0.76 2.55
C ASP A 48 12.06 0.12 1.16
N ARG A 49 11.02 -0.59 0.74
CA ARG A 49 10.96 -1.21 -0.60
C ARG A 49 10.51 -0.24 -1.68
N GLU A 50 10.19 1.00 -1.33
CA GLU A 50 9.68 2.07 -2.20
C GLU A 50 8.41 1.67 -2.95
N LEU A 51 7.60 0.77 -2.39
CA LEU A 51 6.31 0.38 -2.97
C LEU A 51 5.20 1.37 -2.62
N ILE A 52 5.38 2.12 -1.53
CA ILE A 52 4.50 3.22 -1.11
C ILE A 52 5.33 4.46 -0.79
N CYS A 53 4.69 5.62 -0.76
CA CYS A 53 5.33 6.89 -0.40
C CYS A 53 4.39 7.77 0.43
N GLU A 54 4.94 8.82 1.03
CA GLU A 54 4.16 9.90 1.63
C GLU A 54 3.65 10.83 0.53
N VAL A 55 2.33 10.96 0.41
CA VAL A 55 1.68 11.82 -0.61
C VAL A 55 1.17 13.14 -0.03
N GLY A 56 1.29 13.32 1.29
CA GLY A 56 0.91 14.55 1.97
C GLY A 56 0.56 14.35 3.44
N ARG A 57 -0.22 15.29 3.99
CA ARG A 57 -0.72 15.21 5.36
C ARG A 57 -2.19 15.61 5.41
N LYS A 58 -3.00 14.85 6.13
CA LYS A 58 -4.42 15.15 6.33
C LYS A 58 -4.56 16.41 7.20
N ALA A 59 -5.50 17.29 6.85
CA ALA A 59 -5.82 18.45 7.67
C ALA A 59 -6.47 18.02 9.00
N GLY A 60 -6.13 18.70 10.09
CA GLY A 60 -6.68 18.42 11.42
C GLY A 60 -5.61 18.17 12.49
N PRO A 61 -6.04 17.83 13.72
CA PRO A 61 -5.15 17.61 14.85
C PRO A 61 -4.17 16.46 14.57
N GLY A 62 -2.90 16.68 14.92
CA GLY A 62 -1.81 15.71 14.70
C GLY A 62 -1.29 15.63 13.25
N ARG A 63 -2.00 16.18 12.26
CA ARG A 63 -1.61 16.24 10.83
C ARG A 63 -1.01 14.90 10.34
N PRO A 64 -1.77 13.80 10.39
CA PRO A 64 -1.25 12.47 10.08
C PRO A 64 -0.80 12.39 8.61
N ILE A 65 0.24 11.59 8.39
CA ILE A 65 0.80 11.31 7.06
C ILE A 65 -0.24 10.57 6.22
N LEU A 66 -0.35 10.97 4.96
CA LEU A 66 -1.10 10.27 3.92
C LEU A 66 -0.14 9.44 3.09
N TYR A 67 -0.50 8.20 2.82
CA TYR A 67 0.26 7.25 2.01
C TYR A 67 -0.47 6.96 0.69
N GLY A 68 0.32 6.68 -0.35
CA GLY A 68 -0.12 6.19 -1.66
C GLY A 68 0.93 5.26 -2.28
N VAL A 69 0.61 4.60 -3.39
CA VAL A 69 1.57 3.73 -4.09
C VAL A 69 2.49 4.52 -5.01
N THR A 70 3.61 3.91 -5.37
CA THR A 70 4.61 4.52 -6.26
C THR A 70 4.54 3.93 -7.68
N GLU A 71 5.27 4.53 -8.63
CA GLU A 71 5.48 3.93 -9.96
C GLU A 71 6.16 2.56 -9.90
N LYS A 72 7.00 2.35 -8.87
CA LYS A 72 7.67 1.06 -8.63
C LYS A 72 6.66 -0.02 -8.28
N PHE A 73 5.58 0.30 -7.58
CA PHE A 73 4.47 -0.62 -7.36
C PHE A 73 3.88 -1.06 -8.69
N TYR A 74 3.47 -0.14 -9.57
CA TYR A 74 2.88 -0.52 -10.86
C TYR A 74 3.83 -1.39 -11.70
N THR A 75 5.10 -1.00 -11.78
CA THR A 75 6.15 -1.79 -12.44
C THR A 75 6.28 -3.19 -11.84
N HIS A 76 6.23 -3.30 -10.51
CA HIS A 76 6.33 -4.58 -9.80
C HIS A 76 5.14 -5.52 -10.06
N PHE A 77 3.94 -4.96 -10.26
CA PHE A 77 2.71 -5.71 -10.53
C PHE A 77 2.37 -5.81 -12.03
N GLY A 78 3.21 -5.29 -12.92
CA GLY A 78 2.97 -5.31 -14.37
C GLY A 78 1.80 -4.41 -14.81
N LEU A 79 1.51 -3.37 -14.03
CA LEU A 79 0.50 -2.35 -14.30
C LEU A 79 1.18 -1.07 -14.80
N THR A 80 0.43 -0.21 -15.47
CA THR A 80 0.88 1.11 -15.92
C THR A 80 0.33 2.25 -15.07
N SER A 81 -0.78 2.04 -14.35
CA SER A 81 -1.44 3.09 -13.56
C SER A 81 -2.47 2.54 -12.56
N ALA A 82 -2.89 3.39 -11.62
CA ALA A 82 -3.98 3.12 -10.67
C ALA A 82 -5.27 2.62 -11.34
N ASN A 83 -5.55 3.09 -12.57
CA ASN A 83 -6.76 2.73 -13.32
C ASN A 83 -6.78 1.26 -13.79
N GLU A 84 -5.63 0.57 -13.77
CA GLU A 84 -5.54 -0.87 -14.07
C GLU A 84 -5.62 -1.73 -12.82
N LEU A 85 -5.71 -1.12 -11.63
CA LEU A 85 -6.01 -1.88 -10.43
C LEU A 85 -7.38 -2.54 -10.60
N PRO A 86 -7.52 -3.82 -10.20
CA PRO A 86 -8.81 -4.50 -10.21
C PRO A 86 -9.82 -3.64 -9.44
N LEU A 87 -10.94 -3.28 -10.03
CA LEU A 87 -11.99 -2.58 -9.28
C LEU A 87 -12.32 -3.42 -8.04
N ALA A 88 -12.16 -2.84 -6.85
CA ALA A 88 -12.44 -3.50 -5.57
C ALA A 88 -13.96 -3.73 -5.47
N GLY A 89 -14.44 -4.75 -6.17
CA GLY A 89 -15.86 -5.00 -6.42
C GLY A 89 -16.10 -6.12 -7.43
N ILE A 90 -16.14 -7.36 -6.93
CA ILE A 90 -17.20 -8.35 -7.19
C ILE A 90 -17.66 -8.48 -8.65
N SER A 91 -17.16 -9.50 -9.35
CA SER A 91 -17.77 -10.30 -10.46
C SER A 91 -16.59 -11.06 -11.06
N GLU A 92 -16.36 -12.36 -10.88
CA GLU A 92 -17.16 -13.48 -11.35
C GLU A 92 -16.76 -14.76 -10.58
N TRP A 93 -17.35 -14.99 -9.40
CA TRP A 93 -17.46 -16.37 -8.92
C TRP A 93 -18.79 -16.89 -9.46
N LYS A 94 -18.74 -17.40 -10.70
CA LYS A 94 -19.70 -18.37 -11.17
C LYS A 94 -19.11 -19.76 -11.00
#